data_AF-A0A2M6NRX7-F1
#
_entry.id   AF-A0A2M6NRX7-F1
#
_cell.length_a   1.000
_cell.length_b   1.000
_cell.length_c   1.000
_cell.angle_alpha   90.00
_cell.angle_beta   90.00
_cell.angle_gamma   90.00
#
_symmetry.space_group_name_H-M   'P 1'
#
loop_
_entity.id
_entity.type
_entity.pdbx_description
1 polymer ?
#
loop_
_entity_poly.entity_id
_entity_poly.type
_entity_poly.pdbx_seq_one_letter_code
_entity_poly.pdbx_strand_id
1 'polypeptide(L)'
;MICHQKQWQFLTKSAKLGKLPHALLFYGQERIGKKALAIEFAKFFIGRTSPPDFILVEPTGKEIQISQIREIINKFSFKPYLADFKLAIIDNAHLMTSEAQNCFLKFLEEPKDKTFLILVSAYPSLLLPTILSRVQKIRFFPTKGFEVENKKELVFDLIKISRSDLSSRFQYAKDISKENLEEILDTWLRYFRKVFLERVVNRQKNSQYSLSKLKDIIRQIQTTKHLISTTNTNPRLALEILLMQI
;
A
#
# COMPACT_ATOMS: atom_id res chain seq x y z
N MET A 1 -10.58 6.16 -1.72
CA MET A 1 -10.13 5.73 -3.06
C MET A 1 -9.66 4.29 -2.93
N ILE A 2 -10.58 3.32 -2.85
CA ILE A 2 -10.25 1.96 -2.39
C ILE A 2 -9.69 1.15 -3.57
N CYS A 3 -8.36 1.12 -3.69
CA CYS A 3 -7.68 0.05 -4.42
C CYS A 3 -8.16 -1.28 -3.80
N HIS A 4 -8.61 -2.25 -4.62
CA HIS A 4 -9.29 -3.50 -4.20
C HIS A 4 -10.80 -3.42 -3.92
N GLN A 5 -11.57 -2.77 -4.80
CA GLN A 5 -13.04 -2.70 -4.72
C GLN A 5 -13.72 -4.07 -4.58
N LYS A 6 -13.26 -5.12 -5.27
CA LYS A 6 -13.87 -6.46 -5.18
C LYS A 6 -13.78 -7.04 -3.76
N GLN A 7 -12.59 -6.96 -3.16
CA GLN A 7 -12.34 -7.42 -1.80
C GLN A 7 -13.15 -6.58 -0.80
N TRP A 8 -13.20 -5.26 -0.98
CA TRP A 8 -14.01 -4.37 -0.16
C TRP A 8 -15.51 -4.72 -0.21
N GLN A 9 -16.06 -4.89 -1.41
CA GLN A 9 -17.46 -5.27 -1.61
C GLN A 9 -17.79 -6.61 -0.97
N PHE A 10 -16.90 -7.59 -1.11
CA PHE A 10 -17.05 -8.89 -0.47
C PHE A 10 -17.10 -8.77 1.07
N LEU A 11 -16.13 -8.08 1.66
CA LEU A 11 -16.02 -7.92 3.11
C LEU A 11 -17.23 -7.16 3.69
N THR A 12 -17.60 -6.03 3.08
CA THR A 12 -18.74 -5.23 3.52
C THR A 12 -20.07 -5.95 3.39
N LYS A 13 -20.26 -6.75 2.32
CA LYS A 13 -21.45 -7.60 2.16
C LYS A 13 -21.52 -8.67 3.24
N SER A 14 -20.42 -9.38 3.49
CA SER A 14 -20.35 -10.42 4.52
C SER A 14 -20.56 -9.87 5.94
N ALA A 15 -20.02 -8.68 6.23
CA ALA A 15 -20.22 -7.96 7.48
C ALA A 15 -21.70 -7.65 7.72
N LYS A 16 -22.38 -7.06 6.74
CA LYS A 16 -23.80 -6.71 6.83
C LYS A 16 -24.71 -7.92 6.99
N LEU A 17 -24.31 -9.08 6.46
CA LEU A 17 -25.04 -10.33 6.58
C LEU A 17 -24.77 -11.07 7.89
N GLY A 18 -23.87 -10.59 8.75
CA GLY A 18 -23.47 -11.27 9.99
C GLY A 18 -22.72 -12.60 9.75
N LYS A 19 -22.18 -12.81 8.54
CA LYS A 19 -21.51 -14.05 8.12
C LYS A 19 -20.00 -13.89 8.01
N LEU A 20 -19.39 -13.04 8.84
CA LEU A 20 -17.94 -12.89 8.85
C LEU A 20 -17.30 -14.09 9.54
N PRO A 21 -16.27 -14.70 8.94
CA PRO A 21 -15.43 -15.68 9.63
C PRO A 21 -14.75 -15.03 10.83
N HIS A 22 -14.41 -15.80 11.86
CA HIS A 22 -13.66 -15.26 13.01
C HIS A 22 -12.24 -14.80 12.63
N ALA A 23 -11.64 -15.37 11.57
CA ALA A 23 -10.30 -15.00 11.11
C ALA A 23 -10.18 -14.96 9.57
N LEU A 24 -9.55 -13.89 9.06
CA LEU A 24 -9.24 -13.69 7.66
C LEU A 24 -7.72 -13.62 7.44
N LEU A 25 -7.26 -14.13 6.29
CA LEU A 25 -5.88 -13.93 5.81
C LEU A 25 -5.88 -13.16 4.50
N PHE A 26 -5.38 -11.93 4.54
CA PHE A 26 -5.14 -11.10 3.36
C PHE A 26 -3.75 -11.41 2.82
N TYR A 27 -3.69 -12.02 1.65
CA TYR A 27 -2.42 -12.43 1.03
C TYR A 27 -2.27 -11.94 -0.41
N GLY A 28 -1.04 -11.74 -0.85
CA GLY A 28 -0.69 -11.18 -2.17
C GLY A 28 0.67 -10.50 -2.13
N GLN A 29 1.13 -9.90 -3.23
CA GLN A 29 2.41 -9.20 -3.27
C GLN A 29 2.55 -8.13 -2.17
N GLU A 30 3.78 -7.80 -1.78
CA GLU A 30 4.07 -6.70 -0.87
C GLU A 30 3.61 -5.35 -1.44
N ARG A 31 3.36 -4.39 -0.55
CA ARG A 31 3.07 -2.98 -0.91
C ARG A 31 1.88 -2.77 -1.85
N ILE A 32 0.98 -3.74 -2.00
CA ILE A 32 -0.26 -3.56 -2.79
C ILE A 32 -1.42 -2.97 -1.98
N GLY A 33 -1.24 -2.66 -0.69
CA GLY A 33 -2.30 -2.03 0.12
C GLY A 33 -3.18 -2.93 0.96
N LYS A 34 -2.76 -4.16 1.20
CA LYS A 34 -3.48 -5.13 2.04
C LYS A 34 -3.77 -4.55 3.44
N LYS A 35 -2.74 -3.99 4.09
CA LYS A 35 -2.83 -3.34 5.41
C LYS A 35 -3.79 -2.16 5.40
N ALA A 36 -3.67 -1.29 4.40
CA ALA A 36 -4.53 -0.11 4.28
C ALA A 36 -6.01 -0.51 4.18
N LEU A 37 -6.34 -1.50 3.35
CA LEU A 37 -7.71 -2.01 3.27
C LEU A 37 -8.16 -2.69 4.56
N ALA A 38 -7.28 -3.44 5.25
CA ALA A 38 -7.60 -4.05 6.53
C ALA A 38 -7.96 -3.00 7.60
N ILE A 39 -7.19 -1.92 7.69
CA ILE A 39 -7.44 -0.81 8.61
C ILE A 39 -8.75 -0.09 8.26
N GLU A 40 -8.98 0.22 6.98
CA GLU A 40 -10.23 0.84 6.54
C GLU A 40 -11.45 -0.06 6.79
N PHE A 41 -11.29 -1.37 6.61
CA PHE A 41 -12.35 -2.32 6.92
C PHE A 41 -12.60 -2.40 8.43
N ALA A 42 -11.56 -2.40 9.25
CA ALA A 42 -11.69 -2.39 10.71
C ALA A 42 -12.43 -1.14 11.20
N LYS A 43 -12.11 0.03 10.64
CA LYS A 43 -12.83 1.29 10.88
C LYS A 43 -14.31 1.17 10.53
N PHE A 44 -14.61 0.61 9.35
CA PHE A 44 -15.97 0.39 8.90
C PHE A 44 -16.73 -0.60 9.82
N PHE A 45 -16.07 -1.65 10.28
CA PHE A 45 -16.68 -2.74 11.05
C PHE A 45 -16.95 -2.35 12.50
N ILE A 46 -15.99 -1.70 13.17
CA ILE A 46 -16.10 -1.26 14.57
C ILE A 46 -16.82 0.10 14.66
N GLY A 47 -16.86 0.88 13.57
CA GLY A 47 -17.44 2.21 13.52
C GLY A 47 -16.57 3.31 14.13
N ARG A 48 -15.55 2.97 14.93
CA ARG A 48 -14.56 3.90 15.52
C ARG A 48 -13.17 3.27 15.59
N THR A 49 -12.12 4.06 15.31
CA THR A 49 -10.73 3.72 15.67
C THR A 49 -10.48 4.11 17.13
N SER A 50 -10.99 3.31 18.07
CA SER A 50 -10.68 3.48 19.49
C SER A 50 -9.76 2.36 19.98
N PRO A 51 -8.64 2.68 20.66
CA PRO A 51 -7.63 1.69 21.06
C PRO A 51 -7.99 0.58 22.07
N PRO A 52 -9.15 0.52 22.80
CA PRO A 52 -9.41 -0.69 23.60
C PRO A 52 -9.95 -1.86 22.77
N ASP A 53 -10.60 -1.57 21.63
CA ASP A 53 -11.30 -2.59 20.82
C ASP A 53 -10.64 -2.87 19.46
N PHE A 54 -9.68 -2.03 19.07
CA PHE A 54 -8.87 -2.21 17.87
C PHE A 54 -7.38 -2.35 18.23
N ILE A 55 -6.76 -3.43 17.78
CA ILE A 55 -5.33 -3.71 18.03
C ILE A 55 -4.62 -3.92 16.69
N LEU A 56 -3.58 -3.15 16.44
CA LEU A 56 -2.66 -3.36 15.33
C LEU A 56 -1.34 -3.91 15.87
N VAL A 57 -0.90 -5.04 15.31
CA VAL A 57 0.38 -5.66 15.65
C VAL A 57 1.28 -5.62 14.44
N GLU A 58 2.47 -5.07 14.65
CA GLU A 58 3.52 -4.91 13.66
C GLU A 58 4.79 -5.60 14.17
N PRO A 59 5.66 -6.09 13.28
CA PRO A 59 6.94 -6.68 13.66
C PRO A 59 7.79 -5.67 14.45
N THR A 60 8.34 -6.10 15.58
CA THR A 60 9.34 -5.32 16.31
C THR A 60 10.71 -5.65 15.72
N GLY A 61 11.19 -4.81 14.81
CA GLY A 61 12.41 -5.06 14.05
C GLY A 61 12.14 -6.00 12.87
N LYS A 62 12.69 -7.23 12.90
CA LYS A 62 12.59 -8.19 11.78
C LYS A 62 11.48 -9.22 11.95
N GLU A 63 10.98 -9.43 13.17
CA GLU A 63 10.10 -10.55 13.50
C GLU A 63 8.98 -10.12 14.46
N ILE A 64 7.90 -10.90 14.49
CA ILE A 64 6.83 -10.78 15.49
C ILE A 64 7.10 -11.83 16.57
N GLN A 65 7.47 -11.35 17.74
CA GLN A 65 7.85 -12.19 18.88
C GLN A 65 6.62 -12.79 19.58
N ILE A 66 6.81 -13.92 20.26
CA ILE A 66 5.74 -14.57 21.05
C ILE A 66 5.14 -13.64 22.11
N SER A 67 5.92 -12.73 22.68
CA SER A 67 5.47 -11.74 23.67
C SER A 67 4.35 -10.85 23.11
N GLN A 68 4.48 -10.39 21.87
CA GLN A 68 3.48 -9.57 21.19
C GLN A 68 2.17 -10.36 21.00
N ILE A 69 2.26 -11.62 20.57
CA ILE A 69 1.08 -12.47 20.40
C ILE A 69 0.38 -12.75 21.74
N ARG A 70 1.14 -13.02 22.81
CA ARG A 70 0.59 -13.21 24.16
C ARG A 70 -0.12 -11.95 24.66
N GLU A 71 0.43 -10.78 24.39
CA GLU A 71 -0.19 -9.51 24.77
C GLU A 71 -1.56 -9.33 24.09
N ILE A 72 -1.66 -9.65 22.79
CA ILE A 72 -2.94 -9.65 22.07
C ILE A 72 -3.93 -10.62 22.74
N ILE A 73 -3.54 -11.88 22.93
CA ILE A 73 -4.41 -12.91 23.51
C ILE A 73 -4.93 -12.48 24.88
N ASN A 74 -4.08 -11.84 25.69
CA ASN A 74 -4.46 -11.27 26.98
C ASN A 74 -5.46 -10.12 26.82
N LYS A 75 -5.23 -9.17 25.91
CA LYS A 75 -6.18 -8.08 25.65
C LYS A 75 -7.53 -8.58 25.13
N PHE A 76 -7.52 -9.66 24.35
CA PHE A 76 -8.71 -10.33 23.85
C PHE A 76 -9.45 -11.16 24.91
N SER A 77 -8.85 -11.39 26.08
CA SER A 77 -9.53 -12.06 27.20
C SER A 77 -10.64 -11.24 27.85
N PHE A 78 -10.56 -9.92 27.71
CA PHE A 78 -11.58 -9.01 28.22
C PHE A 78 -12.67 -8.80 27.17
N LYS A 79 -13.90 -8.53 27.61
CA LYS A 79 -15.00 -8.15 26.71
C LYS A 79 -14.67 -6.85 25.94
N PRO A 80 -15.27 -6.65 24.76
CA PRO A 80 -15.24 -5.35 24.08
C PRO A 80 -15.72 -4.23 25.02
N TYR A 81 -15.09 -3.06 24.95
CA TYR A 81 -15.36 -1.93 25.85
C TYR A 81 -16.50 -1.04 25.31
N LEU A 82 -16.41 -0.61 24.05
CA LEU A 82 -17.37 0.28 23.40
C LEU A 82 -17.98 -0.32 22.13
N ALA A 83 -17.23 -1.19 21.44
CA ALA A 83 -17.66 -1.82 20.21
C ALA A 83 -18.40 -3.14 20.45
N ASP A 84 -19.16 -3.60 19.46
CA ASP A 84 -19.78 -4.93 19.49
C ASP A 84 -18.77 -6.07 19.33
N PHE A 85 -17.60 -5.78 18.74
CA PHE A 85 -16.54 -6.74 18.46
C PHE A 85 -15.16 -6.18 18.77
N LYS A 86 -14.24 -7.04 19.22
CA LYS A 86 -12.80 -6.77 19.25
C LYS A 86 -12.13 -7.22 17.97
N LEU A 87 -11.30 -6.35 17.40
CA LEU A 87 -10.60 -6.62 16.15
C LEU A 87 -9.09 -6.50 16.31
N ALA A 88 -8.36 -7.50 15.82
CA ALA A 88 -6.91 -7.44 15.71
C ALA A 88 -6.46 -7.58 14.26
N ILE A 89 -5.51 -6.74 13.88
CA ILE A 89 -4.77 -6.84 12.62
C ILE A 89 -3.34 -7.23 12.95
N ILE A 90 -2.87 -8.35 12.40
CA ILE A 90 -1.47 -8.76 12.46
C ILE A 90 -0.86 -8.45 11.10
N ASP A 91 -0.09 -7.37 11.02
CA ASP A 91 0.64 -7.00 9.81
C ASP A 91 1.90 -7.84 9.64
N ASN A 92 2.23 -8.20 8.40
CA ASN A 92 3.33 -9.10 8.07
C ASN A 92 3.35 -10.39 8.92
N ALA A 93 2.20 -11.06 9.04
CA ALA A 93 2.01 -12.28 9.82
C ALA A 93 3.03 -13.41 9.52
N HIS A 94 3.61 -13.45 8.32
CA HIS A 94 4.68 -14.40 7.95
C HIS A 94 5.99 -14.19 8.72
N LEU A 95 6.17 -13.04 9.38
CA LEU A 95 7.31 -12.73 10.23
C LEU A 95 7.12 -13.19 11.68
N MET A 96 6.00 -13.87 11.99
CA MET A 96 5.84 -14.53 13.30
C MET A 96 6.87 -15.65 13.46
N THR A 97 7.58 -15.63 14.59
CA THR A 97 8.46 -16.75 14.96
C THR A 97 7.64 -18.04 15.10
N SER A 98 8.30 -19.19 15.01
CA SER A 98 7.65 -20.49 15.16
C SER A 98 6.87 -20.61 16.48
N GLU A 99 7.42 -20.06 17.57
CA GLU A 99 6.78 -20.03 18.88
C GLU A 99 5.55 -19.10 18.89
N ALA A 100 5.65 -17.94 18.23
CA ALA A 100 4.54 -17.00 18.07
C ALA A 100 3.39 -17.62 17.28
N GLN A 101 3.68 -18.33 16.18
CA GLN A 101 2.67 -19.03 15.36
C GLN A 101 1.97 -20.14 16.14
N ASN A 102 2.72 -20.96 16.89
CA ASN A 102 2.14 -22.02 17.73
C ASN A 102 1.29 -21.45 18.88
N CYS A 103 1.72 -20.34 19.48
CA CYS A 103 0.92 -19.62 20.47
C CYS A 103 -0.39 -19.09 19.87
N PHE A 104 -0.32 -18.59 18.63
CA PHE A 104 -1.47 -18.06 17.91
C PHE A 104 -2.49 -19.13 17.52
N LEU A 105 -2.06 -20.38 17.26
CA LEU A 105 -2.96 -21.49 16.94
C LEU A 105 -4.02 -21.72 18.01
N LYS A 106 -3.64 -21.70 19.29
CA LYS A 106 -4.58 -21.85 20.40
C LYS A 106 -5.70 -20.81 20.37
N PHE A 107 -5.34 -19.59 19.96
CA PHE A 107 -6.29 -18.49 19.83
C PHE A 107 -7.19 -18.58 18.59
N LEU A 108 -6.73 -19.23 17.52
CA LEU A 108 -7.56 -19.54 16.35
C LEU A 108 -8.50 -20.73 16.57
N GLU A 109 -8.11 -21.69 17.41
CA GLU A 109 -8.93 -22.89 17.72
C GLU A 109 -10.10 -22.57 18.63
N GLU A 110 -9.87 -21.71 19.62
CA GLU A 110 -10.89 -21.28 20.59
C GLU A 110 -11.05 -19.75 20.52
N PRO A 111 -11.64 -19.21 19.43
CA PRO A 111 -11.88 -17.79 19.34
C PRO A 111 -12.88 -17.37 20.42
N LYS A 112 -12.54 -16.34 21.19
CA LYS A 112 -13.44 -15.80 22.21
C LYS A 112 -14.64 -15.13 21.55
N ASP A 113 -15.78 -15.14 22.25
CA ASP A 113 -17.00 -14.50 21.75
C ASP A 113 -16.74 -13.04 21.34
N LYS A 114 -17.29 -12.66 20.18
CA LYS A 114 -17.18 -11.29 19.62
C LYS A 114 -15.76 -10.85 19.28
N THR A 115 -14.93 -11.76 18.77
CA THR A 115 -13.58 -11.46 18.30
C THR A 115 -13.45 -11.67 16.79
N PHE A 116 -12.65 -10.81 16.14
CA PHE A 116 -12.41 -10.88 14.70
C PHE A 116 -10.95 -10.57 14.39
N LEU A 117 -10.34 -11.38 13.53
CA LEU A 117 -8.91 -11.33 13.24
C LEU A 117 -8.64 -11.13 11.75
N ILE A 118 -7.68 -10.26 11.44
CA ILE A 118 -7.17 -10.07 10.09
C ILE A 118 -5.66 -10.26 10.11
N LEU A 119 -5.18 -11.31 9.46
CA LEU A 119 -3.77 -11.51 9.19
C LEU A 119 -3.44 -10.90 7.84
N VAL A 120 -2.34 -10.16 7.74
CA VAL A 120 -1.81 -9.64 6.48
C VAL A 120 -0.47 -10.31 6.22
N SER A 121 -0.32 -10.94 5.05
CA SER A 121 0.93 -11.62 4.70
C SER A 121 1.28 -11.45 3.23
N ALA A 122 2.57 -11.35 2.91
CA ALA A 122 3.05 -11.46 1.53
C ALA A 122 3.37 -12.91 1.14
N TYR A 123 3.87 -13.68 2.10
CA TYR A 123 4.31 -15.06 1.92
C TYR A 123 3.45 -15.98 2.80
N PRO A 124 2.24 -16.35 2.37
CA PRO A 124 1.38 -17.24 3.16
C PRO A 124 2.01 -18.63 3.38
N SER A 125 2.95 -19.05 2.52
CA SER A 125 3.69 -20.32 2.65
C SER A 125 4.62 -20.38 3.86
N LEU A 126 4.99 -19.24 4.45
CA LEU A 126 5.80 -19.18 5.68
C LEU A 126 4.94 -19.31 6.95
N LEU A 127 3.62 -19.30 6.81
CA LEU A 127 2.71 -19.59 7.92
C LEU A 127 2.51 -21.10 8.05
N LEU A 128 2.32 -21.56 9.28
CA LEU A 128 2.03 -22.97 9.56
C LEU A 128 0.76 -23.41 8.79
N PRO A 129 0.75 -24.61 8.17
CA PRO A 129 -0.42 -25.14 7.49
C PRO A 129 -1.67 -25.21 8.38
N THR A 130 -1.48 -25.39 9.70
CA THR A 130 -2.51 -25.41 10.73
C THR A 130 -3.16 -24.05 10.98
N ILE A 131 -2.46 -22.95 10.72
CA ILE A 131 -3.03 -21.59 10.68
C ILE A 131 -3.82 -21.43 9.39
N LEU A 132 -3.24 -21.82 8.25
CA LEU A 132 -3.86 -21.68 6.93
C LEU A 132 -5.17 -22.45 6.78
N SER A 133 -5.37 -23.54 7.55
CA SER A 133 -6.62 -24.31 7.56
C SER A 133 -7.75 -23.65 8.36
N ARG A 134 -7.42 -22.73 9.28
CA ARG A 134 -8.37 -22.06 10.20
C ARG A 134 -8.75 -20.64 9.79
N VAL A 135 -8.06 -20.08 8.80
CA VAL A 135 -8.28 -18.72 8.31
C VAL A 135 -8.94 -18.73 6.93
N GLN A 136 -9.90 -17.83 6.71
CA GLN A 136 -10.43 -17.63 5.37
C GLN A 136 -9.50 -16.74 4.54
N LYS A 137 -8.96 -17.31 3.46
CA LYS A 137 -7.96 -16.67 2.61
C LYS A 137 -8.61 -15.75 1.59
N ILE A 138 -8.18 -14.49 1.56
CA ILE A 138 -8.57 -13.50 0.56
C ILE A 138 -7.33 -13.07 -0.22
N ARG A 139 -7.35 -13.33 -1.53
CA ARG A 139 -6.25 -12.98 -2.43
C ARG A 139 -6.37 -11.53 -2.88
N PHE A 140 -5.26 -10.81 -2.77
CA PHE A 140 -5.07 -9.47 -3.28
C PHE A 140 -4.14 -9.53 -4.48
N PHE A 141 -4.46 -8.70 -5.48
CA PHE A 141 -3.70 -8.61 -6.71
C PHE A 141 -3.16 -7.20 -6.85
N PRO A 142 -1.98 -7.00 -7.46
CA PRO A 142 -1.48 -5.67 -7.75
C PRO A 142 -2.55 -4.88 -8.52
N THR A 143 -2.96 -3.75 -7.96
CA THR A 143 -3.85 -2.82 -8.68
C THR A 143 -2.98 -1.73 -9.26
N LYS A 144 -3.21 -1.38 -10.53
CA LYS A 144 -2.47 -0.32 -11.25
C LYS A 144 -2.46 1.04 -10.53
N GLY A 145 -3.31 1.21 -9.51
CA GLY A 145 -3.43 2.42 -8.70
C GLY A 145 -2.61 2.44 -7.40
N PHE A 146 -2.19 1.31 -6.83
CA PHE A 146 -1.52 1.32 -5.50
C PHE A 146 -0.09 1.86 -5.56
N GLU A 147 0.56 1.76 -6.72
CA GLU A 147 1.85 2.44 -6.93
C GLU A 147 1.72 3.97 -6.86
N VAL A 148 0.52 4.54 -7.01
CA VAL A 148 0.35 6.00 -7.10
C VAL A 148 0.49 6.70 -5.75
N GLU A 149 0.22 6.05 -4.61
CA GLU A 149 0.20 6.72 -3.29
C GLU A 149 1.57 6.97 -2.68
N ASN A 150 2.50 5.99 -2.74
CA ASN A 150 3.91 6.21 -2.34
C ASN A 150 4.70 7.06 -3.35
N LYS A 151 4.11 7.37 -4.50
CA LYS A 151 4.74 8.12 -5.59
C LYS A 151 4.24 9.55 -5.72
N LYS A 152 3.34 9.99 -4.84
CA LYS A 152 2.84 11.37 -4.81
C LYS A 152 3.94 12.38 -4.47
N GLU A 153 4.87 12.03 -3.59
CA GLU A 153 6.00 12.91 -3.22
C GLU A 153 6.89 13.20 -4.44
N LEU A 154 7.33 12.16 -5.16
CA LEU A 154 8.13 12.30 -6.39
C LEU A 154 7.45 13.16 -7.46
N VAL A 155 6.12 13.11 -7.54
CA VAL A 155 5.33 13.94 -8.45
C VAL A 155 5.19 15.37 -7.91
N PHE A 156 5.00 15.54 -6.61
CA PHE A 156 4.86 16.84 -5.96
C PHE A 156 6.16 17.65 -6.06
N ASP A 157 7.30 16.99 -5.85
CA ASP A 157 8.63 17.59 -6.00
C ASP A 157 8.88 18.03 -7.44
N LEU A 158 8.56 17.19 -8.42
CA LEU A 158 8.64 17.56 -9.83
C LEU A 158 7.78 18.80 -10.15
N ILE A 159 6.54 18.86 -9.65
CA ILE A 159 5.65 20.01 -9.88
C ILE A 159 6.22 21.27 -9.22
N LYS A 160 6.77 21.17 -8.01
CA LYS A 160 7.39 22.29 -7.29
C LYS A 160 8.62 22.81 -8.04
N ILE A 161 9.49 21.91 -8.48
CA ILE A 161 10.76 22.23 -9.16
C ILE A 161 10.56 22.69 -10.61
N SER A 162 9.51 22.23 -11.29
CA SER A 162 9.11 22.76 -12.60
C SER A 162 8.73 24.24 -12.57
N ARG A 163 8.49 24.81 -11.38
CA ARG A 163 8.19 26.23 -11.18
C ARG A 163 9.35 27.00 -10.55
N SER A 164 10.43 26.33 -10.17
CA SER A 164 11.62 26.97 -9.60
C SER A 164 12.62 27.42 -10.67
N ASP A 165 13.64 28.15 -10.21
CA ASP A 165 14.80 28.57 -10.99
C ASP A 165 15.64 27.37 -11.50
N LEU A 166 16.50 27.63 -12.48
CA LEU A 166 17.35 26.62 -13.12
C LEU A 166 18.33 25.94 -12.15
N SER A 167 18.88 26.68 -11.18
CA SER A 167 19.84 26.14 -10.21
C SER A 167 19.18 25.07 -9.34
N SER A 168 17.97 25.35 -8.86
CA SER A 168 17.15 24.39 -8.10
C SER A 168 16.82 23.13 -8.92
N ARG A 169 16.57 23.26 -10.23
CA ARG A 169 16.31 22.11 -11.11
C ARG A 169 17.54 21.22 -11.30
N PHE A 170 18.71 21.82 -11.47
CA PHE A 170 19.96 21.07 -11.62
C PHE A 170 20.39 20.38 -10.33
N GLN A 171 20.16 21.01 -9.18
CA GLN A 171 20.37 20.37 -7.89
C GLN A 171 19.46 19.15 -7.73
N TYR A 172 18.18 19.27 -8.07
CA TYR A 172 17.24 18.16 -8.07
C TYR A 172 17.65 17.02 -9.03
N ALA A 173 18.08 17.35 -10.26
CA ALA A 173 18.61 16.34 -11.20
C ALA A 173 19.81 15.59 -10.63
N LYS A 174 20.72 16.30 -9.96
CA LYS A 174 21.88 15.70 -9.29
C LYS A 174 21.48 14.76 -8.16
N ASP A 175 20.51 15.15 -7.35
CA ASP A 175 20.06 14.36 -6.20
C ASP A 175 19.34 13.08 -6.66
N ILE A 176 18.43 13.19 -7.63
CA ILE A 176 17.71 12.05 -8.21
C ILE A 176 18.62 11.12 -9.02
N SER A 177 19.69 11.65 -9.62
CA SER A 177 20.60 10.82 -10.42
C SER A 177 21.26 9.68 -9.63
N LYS A 178 21.22 9.76 -8.28
CA LYS A 178 21.75 8.76 -7.36
C LYS A 178 20.72 7.69 -6.95
N GLU A 179 19.44 7.90 -7.28
CA GLU A 179 18.34 7.00 -6.93
C GLU A 179 17.99 6.03 -8.08
N ASN A 180 16.93 5.23 -7.90
CA ASN A 180 16.41 4.34 -8.94
C ASN A 180 15.69 5.15 -10.05
N LEU A 181 16.49 5.62 -11.00
CA LEU A 181 16.09 6.54 -12.05
C LEU A 181 15.03 5.94 -13.00
N GLU A 182 15.10 4.64 -13.26
CA GLU A 182 14.10 3.95 -14.08
C GLU A 182 12.72 4.00 -13.42
N GLU A 183 12.67 3.75 -12.11
CA GLU A 183 11.44 3.82 -11.33
C GLU A 183 10.87 5.24 -11.28
N ILE A 184 11.72 6.25 -11.18
CA ILE A 184 11.32 7.66 -11.11
C ILE A 184 10.76 8.14 -12.46
N LEU A 185 11.43 7.83 -13.57
CA LEU A 185 10.93 8.14 -14.91
C LEU A 185 9.59 7.44 -15.19
N ASP A 186 9.43 6.18 -14.80
CA ASP A 186 8.15 5.47 -14.93
C ASP A 186 7.04 6.07 -14.07
N THR A 187 7.41 6.64 -12.93
CA THR A 187 6.49 7.34 -12.04
C THR A 187 5.99 8.63 -12.69
N TRP A 188 6.91 9.47 -13.18
CA TRP A 188 6.57 10.71 -13.87
C TRP A 188 5.75 10.45 -15.14
N LEU A 189 6.17 9.47 -15.93
CA LEU A 189 5.50 9.08 -17.16
C LEU A 189 4.06 8.62 -16.91
N ARG A 190 3.82 7.85 -15.84
CA ARG A 190 2.46 7.47 -15.43
C ARG A 190 1.63 8.67 -14.99
N TYR A 191 2.21 9.59 -14.23
CA TYR A 191 1.54 10.81 -13.82
C TYR A 191 1.09 11.65 -15.03
N PHE A 192 2.01 11.98 -15.95
CA PHE A 192 1.66 12.80 -17.11
C PHE A 192 0.69 12.09 -18.06
N ARG A 193 0.80 10.76 -18.25
CA ARG A 193 -0.21 9.99 -19.00
C ARG A 193 -1.59 10.07 -18.36
N LYS A 194 -1.68 9.98 -17.03
CA LYS A 194 -2.95 10.11 -16.31
C LYS A 194 -3.55 11.50 -16.52
N VAL A 195 -2.76 12.56 -16.33
CA VAL A 195 -3.20 13.95 -16.56
C VAL A 195 -3.65 14.17 -18.02
N PHE A 196 -2.92 13.59 -18.98
CA PHE A 196 -3.27 13.64 -20.40
C PHE A 196 -4.60 12.94 -20.67
N LEU A 197 -4.78 11.72 -20.17
CA LEU A 197 -6.02 10.95 -20.34
C LEU A 197 -7.21 11.64 -19.69
N GLU A 198 -7.07 12.14 -18.45
CA GLU A 198 -8.12 12.90 -17.77
C GLU A 198 -8.54 14.13 -18.57
N ARG A 199 -7.59 14.83 -19.20
CA ARG A 199 -7.89 16.01 -20.04
C ARG A 199 -8.58 15.65 -21.35
N VAL A 200 -8.19 14.54 -21.99
CA VAL A 200 -8.82 14.05 -23.22
C VAL A 200 -10.24 13.54 -22.95
N VAL A 201 -10.43 12.78 -21.88
CA VAL A 201 -11.72 12.15 -21.55
C VAL A 201 -12.71 13.14 -20.94
N ASN A 202 -12.30 13.96 -19.96
CA ASN A 202 -13.22 14.81 -19.20
C ASN A 202 -13.35 16.25 -19.75
N ARG A 203 -12.69 16.59 -20.87
CA ARG A 203 -12.65 17.95 -21.47
C ARG A 203 -12.42 19.09 -20.45
N GLN A 204 -11.71 18.83 -19.36
CA GLN A 204 -11.48 19.83 -18.32
C GLN A 204 -10.51 20.91 -18.82
N LYS A 205 -10.94 22.18 -18.76
CA LYS A 205 -10.12 23.35 -19.16
C LYS A 205 -9.06 23.74 -18.11
N ASN A 206 -9.22 23.33 -16.85
CA ASN A 206 -8.38 23.76 -15.72
C ASN A 206 -7.26 22.76 -15.39
N SER A 207 -6.32 22.55 -16.31
CA SER A 207 -5.07 21.85 -16.01
C SER A 207 -3.87 22.76 -16.30
N GLN A 208 -2.87 22.70 -15.42
CA GLN A 208 -1.63 23.48 -15.43
C GLN A 208 -0.85 23.40 -16.77
N TYR A 209 -1.09 22.37 -17.58
CA TYR A 209 -0.36 22.11 -18.82
C TYR A 209 -1.32 21.97 -20.01
N SER A 210 -1.00 22.59 -21.15
CA SER A 210 -1.74 22.39 -22.40
C SER A 210 -1.60 20.95 -22.91
N LEU A 211 -2.52 20.49 -23.78
CA LEU A 211 -2.44 19.14 -24.37
C LEU A 211 -1.17 18.93 -25.20
N SER A 212 -0.71 19.97 -25.92
CA SER A 212 0.56 19.94 -26.64
C SER A 212 1.73 19.78 -25.67
N LYS A 213 1.79 20.62 -24.63
CA LYS A 213 2.87 20.57 -23.63
C LYS A 213 2.90 19.22 -22.90
N LEU A 214 1.75 18.63 -22.56
CA LEU A 214 1.69 17.29 -21.96
C LEU A 214 2.23 16.20 -22.91
N LYS A 215 1.90 16.27 -24.21
CA LYS A 215 2.40 15.33 -25.21
C LYS A 215 3.92 15.43 -25.34
N ASP A 216 4.45 16.66 -25.34
CA ASP A 216 5.89 16.91 -25.45
C ASP A 216 6.64 16.42 -24.22
N ILE A 217 6.12 16.69 -23.00
CA ILE A 217 6.69 16.19 -21.75
C ILE A 217 6.71 14.65 -21.73
N ILE A 218 5.60 13.98 -22.10
CA ILE A 218 5.54 12.52 -22.15
C ILE A 218 6.59 11.97 -23.13
N ARG A 219 6.71 12.59 -24.31
CA ARG A 219 7.69 12.19 -25.32
C ARG A 219 9.12 12.35 -24.81
N GLN A 220 9.44 13.46 -24.18
CA GLN A 220 10.77 13.72 -23.62
C GLN A 220 11.13 12.72 -22.52
N ILE A 221 10.22 12.45 -21.58
CA ILE A 221 10.46 11.44 -20.54
C ILE A 221 10.70 10.06 -21.16
N GLN A 222 9.95 9.69 -22.20
CA GLN A 222 10.15 8.43 -22.94
C GLN A 222 11.51 8.37 -23.65
N THR A 223 11.91 9.44 -24.32
CA THR A 223 13.21 9.53 -24.99
C THR A 223 14.35 9.45 -23.98
N THR A 224 14.27 10.20 -22.87
CA THR A 224 15.26 10.16 -21.79
C THR A 224 15.36 8.77 -21.17
N LYS A 225 14.22 8.11 -20.91
CA LYS A 225 14.21 6.72 -20.42
C LYS A 225 14.92 5.79 -21.40
N HIS A 226 14.58 5.89 -22.69
CA HIS A 226 15.18 5.04 -23.72
C HIS A 226 16.70 5.24 -23.81
N LEU A 227 17.17 6.49 -23.86
CA LEU A 227 18.59 6.82 -23.92
C LEU A 227 19.34 6.23 -22.71
N ILE A 228 18.86 6.45 -21.49
CA ILE A 228 19.51 5.94 -20.28
C ILE A 228 19.52 4.40 -20.25
N SER A 229 18.47 3.74 -20.75
CA SER A 229 18.39 2.27 -20.75
C SER A 229 19.20 1.58 -21.85
N THR A 230 19.52 2.27 -22.95
CA THR A 230 20.13 1.66 -24.15
C THR A 230 21.53 2.18 -24.47
N THR A 231 21.96 3.25 -23.82
CA THR A 231 23.24 3.90 -24.09
C THR A 231 23.98 4.21 -22.79
N ASN A 232 25.31 4.30 -22.84
CA ASN A 232 26.16 4.72 -21.72
C ASN A 232 26.10 6.25 -21.51
N THR A 233 24.90 6.81 -21.54
CA THR A 233 24.66 8.25 -21.39
C THR A 233 24.69 8.62 -19.91
N ASN A 234 25.33 9.75 -19.58
CA ASN A 234 25.36 10.28 -18.22
C ASN A 234 23.93 10.59 -17.73
N PRO A 235 23.41 9.86 -16.73
CA PRO A 235 22.01 9.98 -16.31
C PRO A 235 21.67 11.36 -15.75
N ARG A 236 22.65 12.02 -15.10
CA ARG A 236 22.49 13.38 -14.59
C ARG A 236 22.26 14.38 -15.71
N LEU A 237 23.10 14.35 -16.74
CA LEU A 237 22.99 15.26 -17.88
C LEU A 237 21.64 15.07 -18.61
N ALA A 238 21.21 13.82 -18.76
CA ALA A 238 19.93 13.49 -19.37
C ALA A 238 18.73 14.02 -18.55
N LEU A 239 18.80 14.00 -17.22
CA LEU A 239 17.81 14.61 -16.33
C LEU A 239 17.85 16.14 -16.36
N GLU A 240 19.03 16.76 -16.41
CA GLU A 240 19.17 18.22 -16.53
C GLU A 240 18.52 18.72 -17.83
N ILE A 241 18.74 18.03 -18.96
CA ILE A 241 18.09 18.34 -20.24
C ILE A 241 16.57 18.17 -20.15
N LEU A 242 16.09 17.09 -19.54
CA LEU A 242 14.67 16.84 -19.34
C LEU A 242 14.00 17.96 -18.52
N LEU A 243 14.59 18.36 -17.39
CA LEU A 243 14.02 19.36 -16.49
C LEU A 243 14.07 20.79 -17.05
N MET A 244 14.91 21.07 -18.04
CA MET A 244 14.88 22.34 -18.77
C MET A 244 13.65 22.44 -19.69
N GLN A 245 13.09 21.31 -20.12
CA GLN A 245 12.03 21.27 -21.11
C GLN A 245 10.61 21.12 -20.51
N ILE A 246 10.52 20.79 -19.22
CA ILE A 246 9.27 20.68 -18.44
C ILE A 246 8.89 22.06 -17.85
#